data_AF-A0A4R7KUA6-F1
#
_entry.id   AF-A0A4R7KUA6-F1
#
_cell.length_a   1.000
_cell.length_b   1.000
_cell.length_c   1.000
_cell.angle_alpha   90.00
_cell.angle_beta   90.00
_cell.angle_gamma   90.00
#
_symmetry.space_group_name_H-M   'P 1'
#
loop_
_entity.id
_entity.type
_entity.pdbx_description
1 polymer ?
#
loop_
_entity_poly.entity_id
_entity_poly.type
_entity_poly.pdbx_seq_one_letter_code
_entity_poly.pdbx_strand_id
1 'polypeptide(L)'
;MNQEKNKALIALKTSKGQIEGIIKMIEDERYCVDVSNQIVAAQALLKKANMLILKQHVHHCVKDAVKQDNADEKIDEIIEVLSKIMDR
;
A
#
# COMPACT_ATOMS: atom_id res chain seq x y z
N MET A 1 -3.35 -17.62 -2.86
CA MET A 1 -2.92 -16.22 -2.66
C MET A 1 -1.41 -16.17 -2.84
N ASN A 2 -0.87 -15.36 -3.75
CA ASN A 2 0.58 -15.30 -3.99
C ASN A 2 1.33 -14.58 -2.86
N GLN A 3 2.66 -14.67 -2.92
CA GLN A 3 3.57 -14.19 -1.90
C GLN A 3 3.41 -12.68 -1.65
N GLU A 4 3.24 -11.89 -2.72
CA GLU A 4 3.06 -10.45 -2.67
C GLU A 4 1.76 -10.06 -1.97
N LYS A 5 0.62 -10.67 -2.33
CA LYS A 5 -0.67 -10.42 -1.66
C LYS A 5 -0.63 -10.83 -0.18
N ASN A 6 0.04 -11.93 0.16
CA ASN A 6 0.22 -12.34 1.56
C ASN A 6 1.03 -11.30 2.35
N LYS A 7 2.14 -10.82 1.78
CA LYS A 7 2.97 -9.77 2.41
C LYS A 7 2.20 -8.45 2.55
N ALA A 8 1.39 -8.08 1.54
CA ALA A 8 0.56 -6.89 1.59
C ALA A 8 -0.49 -7.00 2.70
N LEU A 9 -1.15 -8.17 2.82
CA LEU A 9 -2.12 -8.43 3.89
C LEU A 9 -1.49 -8.32 5.28
N ILE A 10 -0.28 -8.86 5.48
CA ILE A 10 0.45 -8.72 6.75
C ILE A 10 0.72 -7.24 7.04
N ALA A 11 1.24 -6.50 6.07
CA ALA A 11 1.50 -5.06 6.23
C ALA A 11 0.22 -4.28 6.59
N LEU A 12 -0.91 -4.56 5.93
CA LEU A 12 -2.20 -3.94 6.24
C LEU A 12 -2.69 -4.28 7.64
N LYS A 13 -2.57 -5.54 8.08
CA LYS A 13 -2.92 -5.94 9.45
C LYS A 13 -2.06 -5.23 10.50
N THR A 14 -0.77 -5.08 10.25
CA THR A 14 0.12 -4.28 11.12
C THR A 14 -0.27 -2.80 11.12
N SER A 15 -0.58 -2.24 9.94
CA SER A 15 -1.03 -0.85 9.79
C SER A 15 -2.30 -0.59 10.60
N LYS A 16 -3.25 -1.53 10.56
CA LYS A 16 -4.49 -1.46 11.35
C LYS A 16 -4.19 -1.32 12.84
N GLY A 17 -3.31 -2.17 13.39
CA GLY A 17 -2.93 -2.09 14.81
C GLY A 17 -2.20 -0.78 15.15
N GLN A 18 -1.38 -0.25 14.23
CA GLN A 18 -0.77 1.07 14.43
C GLN A 18 -1.81 2.20 14.44
N ILE A 19 -2.80 2.16 13.55
CA ILE A 19 -3.88 3.15 13.51
C ILE A 19 -4.70 3.11 14.81
N GLU A 20 -5.04 1.91 15.29
CA GLU A 20 -5.70 1.73 16.59
C GLU A 20 -4.87 2.31 17.74
N GLY A 21 -3.55 2.08 17.72
CA GLY A 21 -2.62 2.68 18.69
C GLY A 21 -2.55 4.20 18.61
N ILE A 22 -2.49 4.78 17.40
CA ILE A 22 -2.47 6.23 17.18
C ILE A 22 -3.74 6.89 17.71
N ILE A 23 -4.92 6.30 17.46
CA ILE A 23 -6.20 6.79 17.98
C ILE A 23 -6.12 6.88 19.51
N LYS A 24 -5.67 5.80 20.16
CA LYS A 24 -5.52 5.79 21.61
C LYS A 24 -4.50 6.83 22.11
N MET A 25 -3.40 7.06 21.39
CA MET A 25 -2.45 8.11 21.76
C MET A 25 -3.08 9.51 21.75
N ILE A 26 -4.00 9.76 20.82
CA ILE A 26 -4.74 11.04 20.76
C ILE A 26 -5.74 11.13 21.92
N GLU A 27 -6.48 10.06 22.19
CA GLU A 27 -7.42 9.98 23.33
C GLU A 27 -6.71 10.15 24.67
N ASP A 28 -5.49 9.64 24.80
CA ASP A 28 -4.62 9.77 25.98
C ASP A 28 -3.83 11.11 26.02
N GLU A 29 -4.17 12.09 25.15
CA GLU A 29 -3.54 13.41 25.05
C GLU A 29 -2.00 13.38 24.96
N ARG A 30 -1.45 12.38 24.24
CA ARG A 30 0.00 12.24 24.08
C ARG A 30 0.64 13.35 23.27
N TYR A 31 1.94 13.55 23.51
CA TYR A 31 2.75 14.54 22.82
C TYR A 31 2.66 14.43 21.29
N CYS A 32 2.33 15.55 20.64
CA CYS A 32 1.98 15.60 19.22
C CYS A 32 3.07 15.05 18.29
N VAL A 33 4.35 15.25 18.63
CA VAL A 33 5.47 14.75 17.80
C VAL A 33 5.53 13.22 17.84
N ASP A 34 5.22 12.60 18.98
CA ASP A 34 5.18 11.13 19.08
C ASP A 34 4.03 10.55 18.25
N VAL A 35 2.85 11.19 18.32
CA VAL A 35 1.68 10.81 17.50
C VAL A 35 2.02 10.95 16.01
N SER A 36 2.65 12.06 15.62
CA SER A 36 3.08 12.32 14.25
C SER A 36 4.06 11.25 13.75
N ASN A 37 5.05 10.87 14.58
CA ASN A 37 6.00 9.81 14.24
C ASN A 37 5.30 8.46 14.02
N GLN A 38 4.28 8.12 14.82
CA GLN A 38 3.49 6.90 14.59
C GLN A 38 2.66 6.97 13.31
N ILE A 39 2.07 8.13 12.98
CA ILE A 39 1.36 8.32 11.70
C ILE A 39 2.31 8.08 10.51
N VAL A 40 3.53 8.62 10.56
CA VAL A 40 4.52 8.40 9.49
C VAL A 40 4.89 6.91 9.37
N ALA A 41 5.02 6.21 10.50
CA ALA A 41 5.25 4.76 10.50
C ALA A 41 4.10 3.98 9.84
N ALA A 42 2.84 4.34 10.14
CA ALA A 42 1.67 3.73 9.53
C ALA A 42 1.60 4.01 8.02
N GLN A 43 1.89 5.25 7.60
CA GLN A 43 1.98 5.62 6.18
C GLN A 43 3.03 4.79 5.43
N ALA A 44 4.20 4.52 6.04
CA ALA A 44 5.23 3.68 5.44
C ALA A 44 4.76 2.24 5.22
N LEU A 45 4.00 1.67 6.16
CA LEU A 45 3.40 0.34 5.99
C LEU A 45 2.32 0.31 4.91
N LEU A 46 1.48 1.33 4.83
CA LEU A 46 0.47 1.46 3.78
C LEU A 46 1.13 1.59 2.40
N LYS A 47 2.19 2.41 2.28
CA LYS A 47 2.99 2.53 1.05
C LYS A 47 3.59 1.19 0.64
N LYS A 48 4.15 0.44 1.60
CA LYS A 48 4.69 -0.91 1.37
C LYS A 48 3.61 -1.89 0.89
N ALA A 49 2.45 -1.89 1.53
CA ALA A 49 1.33 -2.76 1.15
C ALA A 49 0.87 -2.46 -0.28
N ASN A 50 0.69 -1.18 -0.61
CA ASN A 50 0.28 -0.76 -1.95
C ASN A 50 1.29 -1.19 -3.01
N MET A 51 2.59 -0.99 -2.75
CA MET A 51 3.64 -1.36 -3.70
C MET A 51 3.72 -2.88 -3.94
N LEU A 52 3.41 -3.71 -2.93
CA LEU A 52 3.29 -5.16 -3.08
C LEU A 52 2.11 -5.55 -3.98
N ILE A 53 0.97 -4.85 -3.87
CA ILE A 53 -0.19 -5.08 -4.74
C ILE A 53 0.11 -4.67 -6.19
N LEU A 54 0.78 -3.55 -6.41
CA LEU A 54 1.18 -3.11 -7.75
C LEU A 54 2.20 -4.07 -8.36
N LYS A 55 3.22 -4.47 -7.61
CA LYS A 55 4.20 -5.49 -8.04
C LYS A 55 3.51 -6.77 -8.47
N GLN A 56 2.52 -7.21 -7.70
CA GLN A 56 1.71 -8.37 -8.04
C GLN A 56 0.97 -8.20 -9.37
N HIS A 57 0.35 -7.03 -9.59
CA HIS A 57 -0.40 -6.74 -10.82
C HIS A 57 0.54 -6.80 -12.03
N VAL A 58 1.71 -6.16 -11.98
CA VAL A 58 2.70 -6.20 -13.07
C VAL A 58 3.15 -7.64 -13.37
N HIS A 59 3.49 -8.43 -12.36
CA HIS A 59 4.03 -9.77 -12.60
C HIS A 59 3.01 -10.80 -13.10
N HIS A 60 1.72 -10.56 -12.90
CA HIS A 60 0.67 -11.52 -13.25
C HIS A 60 -0.28 -10.96 -14.29
N CYS A 61 -0.98 -9.87 -13.99
CA CYS A 61 -1.99 -9.30 -14.88
C CYS A 61 -1.36 -8.79 -16.18
N VAL A 62 -0.27 -8.01 -16.11
CA VAL A 62 0.42 -7.53 -17.33
C VAL A 62 1.11 -8.69 -18.06
N LYS A 63 1.77 -9.59 -17.34
CA LYS A 63 2.43 -10.76 -17.95
C LYS A 63 1.46 -11.68 -18.71
N ASP A 64 0.26 -11.87 -18.18
CA ASP A 64 -0.78 -12.65 -18.86
C ASP A 64 -1.43 -11.85 -19.99
N ALA A 65 -1.57 -10.54 -19.83
CA ALA A 65 -2.11 -9.63 -20.85
C ALA A 65 -1.23 -9.54 -22.11
N VAL A 66 0.10 -9.64 -21.96
CA VAL A 66 1.02 -9.76 -23.11
C VAL A 66 0.68 -10.97 -24.00
N LYS A 67 0.15 -12.05 -23.43
CA LYS A 67 -0.27 -13.23 -24.22
C LYS A 67 -1.63 -13.05 -24.92
N GLN A 68 -2.39 -12.03 -24.53
CA GLN A 68 -3.75 -11.76 -24.98
C GLN A 68 -3.86 -10.46 -25.78
N ASP A 69 -2.73 -9.85 -26.15
CA ASP A 69 -2.63 -8.58 -26.91
C ASP A 69 -3.36 -7.39 -26.25
N ASN A 70 -3.47 -7.40 -24.92
CA ASN A 70 -4.10 -6.32 -24.13
C ASN A 70 -3.16 -5.78 -23.03
N ALA A 71 -1.85 -5.88 -23.27
CA ALA A 71 -0.83 -5.42 -22.31
C ALA A 71 -0.90 -3.92 -22.06
N ASP A 72 -1.12 -3.12 -23.10
CA ASP A 72 -1.12 -1.65 -23.02
C ASP A 72 -2.21 -1.13 -22.08
N GLU A 73 -3.43 -1.69 -22.17
CA GLU A 73 -4.55 -1.33 -21.27
C GLU A 73 -4.19 -1.58 -19.79
N LYS A 74 -3.52 -2.70 -19.49
CA LYS A 74 -3.09 -3.04 -18.12
C LYS A 74 -1.91 -2.21 -17.64
N ILE A 75 -1.07 -1.75 -18.55
CA ILE A 75 0.01 -0.82 -18.22
C ILE A 75 -0.58 0.56 -17.87
N ASP A 76 -1.53 1.05 -18.66
CA ASP A 76 -2.18 2.35 -18.42
C ASP A 76 -2.93 2.39 -17.08
N GLU A 77 -3.64 1.31 -16.72
CA GLU A 77 -4.28 1.15 -15.40
C GLU A 77 -3.27 1.35 -14.24
N ILE A 78 -2.08 0.79 -14.36
CA ILE A 78 -1.03 0.91 -13.33
C ILE A 78 -0.45 2.32 -13.31
N ILE A 79 -0.21 2.92 -14.48
CA ILE A 79 0.32 4.29 -14.59
C ILE A 79 -0.64 5.28 -13.90
N GLU A 80 -1.94 5.13 -14.08
CA GLU A 80 -2.95 5.97 -13.42
C GLU A 80 -2.94 5.82 -11.88
N VAL A 81 -2.65 4.62 -11.38
CA VAL A 81 -2.51 4.41 -9.93
C VAL A 81 -1.19 4.99 -9.42
N LEU A 82 -0.10 4.86 -10.19
CA LEU A 82 1.21 5.39 -9.83
C LEU A 82 1.22 6.92 -9.79
N SER A 83 0.57 7.61 -10.73
CA SER A 83 0.46 9.08 -10.71
C SER A 83 -0.17 9.57 -9.41
N LYS A 84 -1.29 8.96 -8.99
CA LYS A 84 -1.97 9.26 -7.72
C LYS A 84 -1.09 9.10 -6.47
N ILE A 85 -0.05 8.28 -6.54
CA ILE A 85 0.92 8.07 -5.45
C ILE A 85 2.04 9.11 -5.49
N MET A 86 2.45 9.57 -6.69
CA MET A 86 3.55 10.51 -6.88
C MET A 86 3.11 11.97 -6.74
N ASP A 87 1.85 12.28 -7.05
CA ASP A 87 1.29 13.64 -7.00
C ASP A 87 0.88 14.09 -5.56
N ARG A 88 1.31 13.35 -4.53
CA ARG A 88 1.05 13.63 -3.11
C ARG A 88 2.35 13.70 -2.32
#